data_AF-A0A7Y3TKK7-F1
#
_entry.id   AF-A0A7Y3TKK7-F1
#
_cell.length_a   1.000
_cell.length_b   1.000
_cell.length_c   1.000
_cell.angle_alpha   90.00
_cell.angle_beta   90.00
_cell.angle_gamma   90.00
#
_symmetry.space_group_name_H-M   'P 1'
#
loop_
_entity.id
_entity.type
_entity.pdbx_description
1 polymer ?
#
loop_
_entity_poly.entity_id
_entity_poly.type
_entity_poly.pdbx_seq_one_letter_code
_entity_poly.pdbx_strand_id
1 'polypeptide(L)'
;MNDQSLPNESSQSGINLPQLVEAVVQAVTKVGESRNLETALAIRDEIRRLPNDLVTEVLNQLILRLIFIDPLLCRWFVLDVFLYDADPDAKADVAERINVLMADLRSQQK
;
A
#
# COMPACT_ATOMS: atom_id res chain seq x y z
N MET A 1 -0.72 19.93 -51.18
CA MET A 1 0.38 19.61 -50.25
C MET A 1 -0.20 19.72 -48.86
N ASN A 2 -0.76 18.63 -48.34
CA ASN A 2 -1.31 18.55 -47.00
C ASN A 2 -0.63 17.34 -46.35
N ASP A 3 0.51 17.60 -45.70
CA ASP A 3 1.20 16.61 -44.88
C ASP A 3 0.45 16.57 -43.54
N GLN A 4 -0.54 15.68 -43.46
CA GLN A 4 -1.18 15.32 -42.20
C GLN A 4 -0.23 14.41 -41.44
N SER A 5 0.58 15.00 -40.56
CA SER A 5 1.32 14.26 -39.55
C SER A 5 0.35 13.55 -38.62
N LEU A 6 0.56 12.24 -38.50
CA LEU A 6 -0.19 11.23 -37.77
C LEU A 6 -0.58 11.63 -36.33
N PRO A 7 -1.71 11.11 -35.78
CA PRO A 7 -1.96 11.23 -34.36
C PRO A 7 -0.90 10.39 -33.63
N ASN A 8 -0.05 11.08 -32.87
CA ASN A 8 0.86 10.42 -31.95
C ASN A 8 0.01 9.95 -30.76
N GLU A 9 -0.69 8.83 -30.94
CA GLU A 9 -1.22 8.03 -29.84
C GLU A 9 -0.03 7.40 -29.11
N SER A 10 0.69 8.20 -28.35
CA SER A 10 1.50 7.72 -27.25
C SER A 10 0.54 7.21 -26.18
N SER A 11 0.07 5.98 -26.34
CA SER A 11 -0.54 5.17 -25.30
C SER A 11 0.50 4.84 -24.22
N GLN A 12 0.97 5.85 -23.51
CA GLN A 12 1.51 5.67 -22.16
C GLN A 12 0.28 5.54 -21.26
N SER A 13 -0.13 4.31 -20.95
CA SER A 13 -0.94 4.02 -19.77
C SER A 13 -0.18 4.51 -18.54
N GLY A 14 -0.30 5.81 -18.24
CA GLY A 14 0.22 6.40 -17.02
C GLY A 14 -0.56 5.80 -15.87
N ILE A 15 0.10 4.94 -15.09
CA ILE A 15 -0.46 4.46 -13.82
C ILE A 15 -0.78 5.70 -12.99
N ASN A 16 -2.07 5.97 -12.79
CA ASN A 16 -2.52 7.06 -11.94
C ASN A 16 -2.32 6.62 -10.48
N LEU A 17 -1.19 7.03 -9.90
CA LEU A 17 -0.80 6.66 -8.55
C LEU A 17 -1.89 6.96 -7.50
N PRO A 18 -2.54 8.16 -7.47
CA PRO A 18 -3.64 8.41 -6.56
C PRO A 18 -4.79 7.40 -6.65
N GLN A 19 -5.20 7.03 -7.86
CA GLN A 19 -6.26 6.04 -8.07
C GLN A 19 -5.83 4.63 -7.64
N LEU A 20 -4.57 4.27 -7.91
CA LEU A 20 -4.01 2.99 -7.47
C LEU A 20 -3.96 2.90 -5.94
N VAL A 21 -3.48 3.94 -5.27
CA VAL A 21 -3.45 4.01 -3.81
C VAL A 21 -4.86 3.89 -3.23
N GLU A 22 -5.84 4.60 -3.78
CA GLU A 22 -7.24 4.49 -3.35
C GLU A 22 -7.77 3.06 -3.50
N ALA A 23 -7.54 2.43 -4.66
CA ALA A 23 -7.97 1.06 -4.90
C ALA A 23 -7.34 0.06 -3.91
N VAL A 24 -6.03 0.21 -3.62
CA VAL A 24 -5.33 -0.64 -2.65
C VAL A 24 -5.85 -0.41 -1.24
N VAL A 25 -6.04 0.85 -0.82
CA VAL A 25 -6.62 1.17 0.51
C VAL A 25 -7.99 0.50 0.66
N GLN A 26 -8.88 0.67 -0.32
CA GLN A 26 -10.21 0.06 -0.29
C GLN A 26 -10.15 -1.48 -0.24
N ALA A 27 -9.26 -2.10 -1.02
CA ALA A 27 -9.07 -3.54 -1.01
C ALA A 27 -8.59 -4.03 0.37
N VAL A 28 -7.63 -3.32 0.98
CA VAL A 28 -7.08 -3.66 2.30
C VAL A 28 -8.12 -3.44 3.41
N THR A 29 -8.89 -2.36 3.37
CA THR A 29 -9.99 -2.12 4.31
C THR A 29 -11.03 -3.23 4.22
N LYS A 30 -11.46 -3.59 3.00
CA LYS A 30 -12.45 -4.66 2.80
C LYS A 30 -11.94 -6.02 3.25
N VAL A 31 -10.69 -6.39 2.94
CA VAL A 31 -10.15 -7.68 3.41
C VAL A 31 -9.99 -7.68 4.93
N GLY A 32 -9.69 -6.52 5.53
CA GLY A 32 -9.58 -6.29 6.96
C GLY A 32 -10.82 -6.67 7.77
N GLU A 33 -12.02 -6.51 7.18
CA GLU A 33 -13.30 -6.91 7.80
C GLU A 33 -13.39 -8.43 7.99
N SER A 34 -12.89 -9.18 7.01
CA SER A 34 -12.94 -10.66 7.01
C SER A 34 -11.68 -11.31 7.59
N ARG A 35 -10.58 -10.56 7.70
CA ARG A 35 -9.23 -11.06 8.03
C ARG A 35 -8.80 -12.26 7.18
N ASN A 36 -9.30 -12.37 5.95
CA ASN A 36 -8.91 -13.44 5.04
C ASN A 36 -7.46 -13.26 4.58
N LEU A 37 -6.56 -14.10 5.09
CA LEU A 37 -5.14 -14.02 4.81
C LEU A 37 -4.81 -14.32 3.34
N GLU A 38 -5.48 -15.29 2.72
CA GLU A 38 -5.25 -15.65 1.32
C GLU A 38 -5.54 -14.48 0.38
N THR A 39 -6.69 -13.82 0.55
CA THR A 39 -7.05 -12.61 -0.21
C THR A 39 -6.07 -11.48 0.07
N ALA A 40 -5.59 -11.33 1.30
CA ALA A 40 -4.64 -10.28 1.66
C ALA A 40 -3.26 -10.53 1.01
N LEU A 41 -2.81 -11.78 0.97
CA LEU A 41 -1.58 -12.18 0.28
C LEU A 41 -1.70 -11.94 -1.23
N ALA A 42 -2.87 -12.20 -1.83
CA ALA A 42 -3.12 -11.85 -3.23
C ALA A 42 -2.98 -10.33 -3.47
N ILE A 43 -3.54 -9.48 -2.61
CA ILE A 43 -3.38 -8.02 -2.69
C ILE A 43 -1.89 -7.63 -2.60
N ARG A 44 -1.14 -8.19 -1.64
CA ARG A 44 0.30 -7.99 -1.52
C ARG A 44 1.03 -8.38 -2.80
N ASP A 45 0.68 -9.51 -3.39
CA ASP A 45 1.36 -9.99 -4.60
C ASP A 45 1.09 -9.08 -5.79
N GLU A 46 -0.12 -8.51 -5.93
CA GLU A 46 -0.39 -7.47 -6.93
C GLU A 46 0.45 -6.20 -6.67
N ILE A 47 0.58 -5.76 -5.42
CA ILE A 47 1.45 -4.62 -5.07
C ILE A 47 2.89 -4.94 -5.46
N ARG A 48 3.41 -6.12 -5.15
CA ARG A 48 4.79 -6.54 -5.47
C ARG A 48 5.07 -6.68 -6.98
N ARG A 49 4.03 -6.76 -7.83
CA ARG A 49 4.19 -6.75 -9.30
C ARG A 49 4.41 -5.36 -9.88
N LEU A 50 4.21 -4.30 -9.09
CA LEU A 50 4.50 -2.95 -9.52
C LEU A 50 6.03 -2.73 -9.67
N PRO A 51 6.46 -1.76 -10.49
CA PRO A 51 7.83 -1.26 -10.47
C PRO A 51 8.26 -0.86 -9.05
N ASN A 52 9.51 -1.14 -8.66
CA ASN A 52 10.01 -0.93 -7.29
C ASN A 52 9.74 0.48 -6.72
N ASP A 53 9.87 1.52 -7.55
CA ASP A 53 9.59 2.90 -7.15
C ASP A 53 8.12 3.10 -6.81
N LEU A 54 7.22 2.47 -7.57
CA LEU A 54 5.78 2.49 -7.32
C LEU A 54 5.38 1.62 -6.14
N VAL A 55 6.05 0.49 -5.90
CA VAL A 55 5.83 -0.33 -4.68
C VAL A 55 6.07 0.53 -3.44
N THR A 56 7.22 1.22 -3.40
CA THR A 56 7.60 2.06 -2.27
C THR A 56 6.57 3.17 -2.04
N GLU A 57 6.19 3.88 -3.10
CA GLU A 57 5.25 4.99 -2.99
C GLU A 57 3.84 4.51 -2.58
N VAL A 58 3.35 3.42 -3.17
CA VAL A 58 2.06 2.83 -2.80
C VAL A 58 2.06 2.40 -1.34
N LEU A 59 3.13 1.77 -0.84
CA LEU A 59 3.22 1.36 0.56
C LEU A 59 3.26 2.55 1.51
N ASN A 60 4.03 3.59 1.21
CA ASN A 60 4.11 4.79 2.03
C ASN A 60 2.72 5.44 2.16
N GLN A 61 2.04 5.64 1.04
CA GLN A 61 0.70 6.23 1.02
C GLN A 61 -0.34 5.31 1.68
N LEU A 62 -0.24 3.99 1.49
CA LEU A 62 -1.11 3.01 2.13
C LEU A 62 -0.96 3.05 3.65
N ILE A 63 0.26 3.04 4.18
CA ILE A 63 0.52 3.12 5.62
C ILE A 63 -0.04 4.41 6.20
N LEU A 64 0.24 5.56 5.54
CA LEU A 64 -0.27 6.85 5.96
C LEU A 64 -1.79 6.89 5.98
N ARG A 65 -2.48 6.31 4.99
CA ARG A 65 -3.95 6.35 4.97
C ARG A 65 -4.55 5.34 5.94
N LEU A 66 -4.04 4.11 5.98
CA LEU A 66 -4.54 3.08 6.88
C LEU A 66 -4.34 3.44 8.34
N ILE A 67 -3.25 4.12 8.72
CA ILE A 67 -3.04 4.46 10.12
C ILE A 67 -4.06 5.49 10.65
N PHE A 68 -4.62 6.34 9.79
CA PHE A 68 -5.73 7.22 10.16
C PHE A 68 -7.10 6.55 10.11
N ILE A 69 -7.26 5.52 9.28
CA ILE A 69 -8.52 4.75 9.17
C ILE A 69 -8.63 3.74 10.32
N ASP A 70 -7.66 2.83 10.41
CA ASP A 70 -7.56 1.78 11.42
C ASP A 70 -6.08 1.39 11.63
N PRO A 71 -5.45 1.88 12.71
CA PRO A 71 -4.06 1.55 13.04
C PRO A 71 -3.78 0.05 13.21
N LEU A 72 -4.76 -0.73 13.69
CA LEU A 72 -4.60 -2.17 13.89
C LEU A 72 -4.65 -2.91 12.56
N LEU A 73 -5.49 -2.45 11.62
CA LEU A 73 -5.48 -2.94 10.25
C LEU A 73 -4.14 -2.62 9.57
N CYS A 74 -3.64 -1.39 9.73
CA CYS A 74 -2.34 -0.98 9.20
C CYS A 74 -1.22 -1.91 9.70
N ARG A 75 -1.14 -2.11 11.03
CA ARG A 75 -0.15 -3.01 11.64
C ARG A 75 -0.25 -4.42 11.08
N TRP A 76 -1.45 -5.00 11.05
CA TRP A 76 -1.66 -6.35 10.55
C TRP A 76 -1.27 -6.49 9.08
N PHE A 77 -1.71 -5.57 8.23
CA PHE A 77 -1.41 -5.66 6.81
C PHE A 77 0.10 -5.54 6.55
N VAL A 78 0.82 -4.66 7.23
CA VAL A 78 2.26 -4.53 7.02
C VAL A 78 3.01 -5.75 7.56
N LEU A 79 2.75 -6.14 8.82
CA LEU A 79 3.56 -7.16 9.50
C LEU A 79 3.17 -8.59 9.11
N ASP A 80 1.86 -8.87 9.11
CA ASP A 80 1.34 -10.22 8.95
C ASP A 80 1.07 -10.57 7.48
N VAL A 81 0.94 -9.56 6.60
CA VAL A 81 0.70 -9.80 5.17
C VAL A 81 1.89 -9.38 4.33
N PHE A 82 2.25 -8.09 4.34
CA PHE A 82 3.27 -7.57 3.44
C PHE A 82 4.66 -8.13 3.74
N LEU A 83 4.98 -8.27 5.02
CA LEU A 83 6.20 -8.89 5.50
C LEU A 83 6.05 -10.37 5.80
N TYR A 84 4.98 -11.05 5.38
CA TYR A 84 4.70 -12.45 5.75
C TYR A 84 5.93 -13.39 5.66
N ASP A 85 6.74 -13.26 4.61
CA ASP A 85 7.93 -14.08 4.35
C ASP A 85 9.25 -13.49 4.90
N ALA A 86 9.22 -12.30 5.51
CA ALA A 86 10.41 -11.65 6.05
C ALA A 86 10.89 -12.35 7.34
N ASP A 87 12.19 -12.25 7.59
CA ASP A 87 12.80 -12.76 8.80
C ASP A 87 12.23 -12.07 10.07
N PRO A 88 12.22 -12.77 11.22
CA PRO A 88 11.63 -12.25 12.46
C PRO A 88 12.26 -10.93 12.93
N ASP A 89 13.57 -10.75 12.69
CA ASP A 89 14.30 -9.56 13.13
C ASP A 89 13.89 -8.32 12.31
N ALA A 90 13.80 -8.45 10.98
CA ALA A 90 13.26 -7.39 10.12
C ALA A 90 11.80 -7.06 10.43
N LYS A 91 10.97 -8.08 10.73
CA LYS A 91 9.60 -7.85 11.19
C LYS A 91 9.56 -7.08 12.51
N ALA A 92 10.43 -7.40 13.46
CA ALA A 92 10.48 -6.75 14.76
C ALA A 92 10.83 -5.26 14.64
N ASP A 93 11.82 -4.91 13.80
CA ASP A 93 12.20 -3.51 13.51
C ASP A 93 11.00 -2.72 12.96
N VAL A 94 10.32 -3.27 11.96
CA VAL A 94 9.15 -2.60 11.36
C VAL A 94 8.00 -2.51 12.36
N ALA A 95 7.80 -3.52 13.20
CA ALA A 95 6.75 -3.53 14.22
C ALA A 95 6.98 -2.44 15.28
N GLU A 96 8.23 -2.21 15.68
CA GLU A 96 8.62 -1.13 16.58
C GLU A 96 8.32 0.23 15.95
N ARG A 97 8.73 0.45 14.70
CA ARG A 97 8.49 1.71 13.98
C ARG A 97 7.01 2.03 13.82
N ILE A 98 6.18 1.03 13.50
CA ILE A 98 4.71 1.20 13.43
C ILE A 98 4.14 1.51 14.83
N ASN A 99 4.64 0.88 15.89
CA ASN A 99 4.21 1.16 17.25
C ASN A 99 4.52 2.59 17.69
N VAL A 100 5.73 3.10 17.39
CA VAL A 100 6.12 4.48 17.66
C VAL A 100 5.17 5.43 16.91
N LEU A 101 4.95 5.19 15.62
CA LEU A 101 4.05 6.01 14.81
C LEU A 101 2.62 6.05 15.39
N MET A 102 2.09 4.90 15.82
CA MET A 102 0.77 4.84 16.48
C MET A 102 0.74 5.58 17.83
N ALA A 103 1.83 5.51 18.60
CA ALA A 103 1.94 6.20 19.89
C ALA A 103 2.01 7.72 19.71
N ASP A 104 2.74 8.20 18.71
CA ASP A 104 2.82 9.62 18.36
C ASP A 104 1.46 10.16 17.92
N LEU A 105 0.76 9.44 17.04
CA LEU A 105 -0.58 9.81 16.57
C LEU A 105 -1.59 9.89 17.72
N ARG A 106 -1.55 8.96 18.68
CA ARG A 106 -2.40 9.01 19.88
C ARG A 106 -2.08 10.21 20.78
N SER A 107 -0.82 10.61 20.83
CA SER A 107 -0.38 11.75 21.65
C SER A 107 -0.78 13.08 21.04
N GLN A 108 -0.89 13.17 19.72
CA GLN A 108 -1.35 14.38 19.00
C GLN A 108 -2.88 14.58 19.02
N GLN A 109 -3.65 13.53 19.36
CA GLN A 109 -5.12 13.59 19.47
C GLN A 109 -5.63 13.94 20.89
N LYS A 110 -4.72 14.19 21.84
CA LYS A 110 -5.02 14.60 23.23
C LYS A 110 -4.71 16.09 23.42
#